data_AF-A0A2E5JWV3-F1
#
_entry.id   AF-A0A2E5JWV3-F1
#
_cell.length_a   1.000
_cell.length_b   1.000
_cell.length_c   1.000
_cell.angle_alpha   90.00
_cell.angle_beta   90.00
_cell.angle_gamma   90.00
#
_symmetry.space_group_name_H-M   'P 1'
#
loop_
_entity.id
_entity.type
_entity.pdbx_description
1 polymer ?
#
loop_
_entity_poly.entity_id
_entity_poly.type
_entity_poly.pdbx_seq_one_letter_code
_entity_poly.pdbx_strand_id
1 'polypeptide(L)'
;MMNLLDWIHNSNFFVNYGYSFDILVPMKVRSVIVGTICVFFLLACISNDTSTSDFPERSSMVNDSRIQASSDQSSNNPSIMLINYSSYPTKDIEFWIQIAESKMASRTSNIFAFIYPVGKQIEPFAPVKSHYADGVFGKHEVLLKPEEIEFILREVEEWLRNDPCIEHHRDSKDEIDNHLSDYRTWLEQGADASTMHGVCSSARVVGMGITYNMREHEPLMEFQDFLFHEFYHAFQQDLEMEGECQDRRDDEENSNSVWLVEGGAHYFSTHLITELNNIPNPRSRILEIADRNYKREGHHIGPDKWGAAALLLMVEKDMITEESILDGTLFHNCDRELKFGRDNPNMQRIKDSWHLIEKSGEGYEFQSGVISTN
;
A
#
# COMPACT_ATOMS: atom_id res chain seq x y z
N MET A 1 14.13 -24.73 -3.71
CA MET A 1 13.65 -23.35 -3.82
C MET A 1 12.15 -23.42 -3.88
N MET A 2 11.52 -23.48 -2.70
CA MET A 2 10.10 -23.19 -2.55
C MET A 2 10.06 -21.71 -2.14
N ASN A 3 9.37 -20.92 -2.95
CA ASN A 3 9.36 -19.46 -2.94
C ASN A 3 8.21 -18.93 -2.07
N LEU A 4 8.15 -17.60 -1.96
CA LEU A 4 7.06 -16.70 -1.53
C LEU A 4 5.60 -17.08 -1.92
N LEU A 5 5.37 -18.22 -2.58
CA LEU A 5 4.08 -18.79 -2.94
C LEU A 5 3.22 -19.16 -1.73
N ASP A 6 3.84 -19.67 -0.66
CA ASP A 6 3.10 -20.04 0.56
C ASP A 6 2.79 -18.83 1.47
N TRP A 7 3.52 -17.70 1.29
CA TRP A 7 3.19 -16.39 1.89
C TRP A 7 1.78 -15.92 1.49
N ILE A 8 1.33 -16.29 0.29
CA ILE A 8 0.05 -15.84 -0.26
C ILE A 8 -1.07 -16.89 -0.05
N HIS A 9 -0.73 -18.18 0.08
CA HIS A 9 -1.70 -19.21 0.41
C HIS A 9 -2.27 -19.11 1.84
N ASN A 10 -1.57 -18.45 2.78
CA ASN A 10 -2.06 -18.18 4.13
C ASN A 10 -2.68 -16.78 4.31
N SER A 11 -2.62 -15.89 3.31
CA SER A 11 -3.37 -14.61 3.27
C SER A 11 -4.72 -14.72 2.56
N ASN A 12 -5.32 -15.93 2.61
CA ASN A 12 -6.62 -16.35 2.09
C ASN A 12 -7.84 -15.57 2.67
N PHE A 13 -7.84 -14.24 2.65
CA PHE A 13 -8.96 -13.40 3.06
C PHE A 13 -9.13 -12.08 2.28
N PHE A 14 -8.30 -11.77 1.28
CA PHE A 14 -8.54 -10.61 0.41
C PHE A 14 -9.41 -10.96 -0.81
N VAL A 15 -10.62 -11.44 -0.53
CA VAL A 15 -11.77 -11.34 -1.43
C VAL A 15 -12.99 -10.98 -0.57
N ASN A 16 -12.98 -9.75 -0.05
CA ASN A 16 -14.16 -8.96 0.34
C ASN A 16 -13.71 -7.60 0.89
N TYR A 17 -13.26 -6.69 0.03
CA TYR A 17 -13.70 -5.29 0.18
C TYR A 17 -15.17 -5.23 -0.28
N GLY A 18 -16.00 -5.88 0.54
CA GLY A 18 -17.41 -6.15 0.33
C GLY A 18 -18.12 -6.02 1.66
N TYR A 19 -18.20 -4.78 2.16
CA TYR A 19 -19.17 -4.48 3.20
C TYR A 19 -20.58 -4.71 2.62
N SER A 20 -21.24 -5.72 3.17
CA SER A 20 -22.59 -6.14 2.82
C SER A 20 -23.64 -5.07 3.17
N PHE A 21 -24.26 -4.52 2.12
CA PHE A 21 -25.65 -4.07 1.98
C PHE A 21 -26.29 -3.11 3.00
N ASP A 22 -26.55 -1.88 2.56
CA ASP A 22 -27.78 -1.15 2.89
C ASP A 22 -28.86 -1.45 1.82
N ILE A 23 -29.69 -2.48 2.06
CA ILE A 23 -31.01 -2.57 1.42
C ILE A 23 -31.99 -1.82 2.32
N LEU A 24 -32.20 -0.54 2.03
CA LEU A 24 -33.34 0.21 2.55
C LEU A 24 -34.63 -0.33 1.91
N VAL A 25 -35.36 -1.16 2.65
CA VAL A 25 -36.78 -1.42 2.39
C VAL A 25 -37.56 -0.12 2.58
N PRO A 26 -38.42 0.30 1.63
CA PRO A 26 -39.07 1.60 1.68
C PRO A 26 -40.22 1.61 2.69
N MET A 27 -40.04 2.31 3.82
CA MET A 27 -41.18 2.76 4.62
C MET A 27 -41.82 3.98 3.95
N LYS A 28 -43.04 3.77 3.44
CA LYS A 28 -43.99 4.81 3.04
C LYS A 28 -44.09 5.89 4.12
N VAL A 29 -43.76 7.13 3.78
CA VAL A 29 -44.37 8.32 4.40
C VAL A 29 -44.78 9.30 3.30
N ARG A 30 -46.01 9.78 3.47
CA ARG A 30 -46.81 10.54 2.50
C ARG A 30 -46.23 11.94 2.24
N SER A 31 -46.47 12.40 1.02
CA SER A 31 -46.30 13.76 0.51
C SER A 31 -46.79 14.86 1.46
N VAL A 32 -46.01 15.93 1.56
CA VAL A 32 -46.54 17.29 1.67
C VAL A 32 -45.76 18.18 0.70
N ILE A 33 -46.50 18.75 -0.25
CA ILE A 33 -46.07 19.77 -1.19
C ILE A 33 -46.10 21.12 -0.46
N VAL A 34 -45.00 21.87 -0.47
CA VAL A 34 -45.03 23.34 -0.45
C VAL A 34 -43.87 23.85 -1.30
N GLY A 35 -44.19 24.46 -2.44
CA GLY A 35 -43.22 25.17 -3.25
C GLY A 35 -42.92 26.55 -2.71
N THR A 36 -41.79 27.15 -3.09
CA THR A 36 -41.63 28.61 -3.24
C THR A 36 -40.46 28.89 -4.19
N ILE A 37 -40.77 29.75 -5.16
CA ILE A 37 -39.91 30.39 -6.17
C ILE A 37 -39.15 31.55 -5.53
N CYS A 38 -37.89 31.81 -5.93
CA CYS A 38 -37.29 33.14 -6.20
C CYS A 38 -35.78 32.98 -6.47
N VAL A 39 -35.26 33.23 -7.69
CA VAL A 39 -34.88 34.52 -8.33
C VAL A 39 -33.46 34.99 -7.97
N PHE A 40 -32.63 34.99 -9.01
CA PHE A 40 -31.42 35.78 -9.35
C PHE A 40 -30.82 36.76 -8.34
N PHE A 41 -29.48 36.75 -8.25
CA PHE A 41 -28.65 37.95 -8.40
C PHE A 41 -27.29 37.63 -9.06
N LEU A 42 -27.04 38.32 -10.19
CA LEU A 42 -25.74 38.59 -10.77
C LEU A 42 -25.06 39.72 -9.98
N LEU A 43 -23.74 39.66 -9.81
CA LEU A 43 -22.85 40.84 -9.92
C LEU A 43 -21.38 40.41 -10.03
N ALA A 44 -20.75 40.95 -11.06
CA ALA A 44 -19.33 40.85 -11.39
C ALA A 44 -18.50 41.89 -10.62
N CYS A 45 -17.19 41.65 -10.49
CA CYS A 45 -16.10 42.59 -10.79
C CYS A 45 -14.74 41.91 -10.52
N ILE A 46 -13.95 41.69 -11.58
CA ILE A 46 -12.51 41.43 -11.51
C ILE A 46 -11.82 42.67 -12.07
N SER A 47 -10.92 43.26 -11.29
CA SER A 47 -10.03 44.34 -11.70
C SER A 47 -8.66 43.74 -12.03
N ASN A 48 -8.18 44.02 -13.24
CA ASN A 48 -6.78 43.89 -13.63
C ASN A 48 -6.01 45.11 -13.10
N ASP A 49 -4.79 44.90 -12.60
CA ASP A 49 -3.76 45.94 -12.63
C ASP A 49 -2.41 45.34 -13.04
N THR A 50 -1.91 45.89 -14.14
CA THR A 50 -0.58 45.70 -14.70
C THR A 50 0.29 46.86 -14.22
N SER A 51 1.50 46.60 -13.73
CA SER A 51 2.54 47.63 -13.74
C SER A 51 3.90 47.04 -14.12
N THR A 52 4.51 47.73 -15.08
CA THR A 52 5.79 47.48 -15.75
C THR A 52 6.84 48.48 -15.27
N SER A 53 8.09 48.04 -15.14
CA SER A 53 9.33 48.80 -15.34
C SER A 53 10.52 47.85 -15.21
N ASP A 54 11.72 48.07 -15.73
CA ASP A 54 12.22 48.63 -16.98
C ASP A 54 13.66 48.06 -17.11
N PHE A 55 14.15 47.78 -18.33
CA PHE A 55 15.50 47.24 -18.59
C PHE A 55 16.62 48.28 -18.47
N PRO A 56 17.90 47.83 -18.42
CA PRO A 56 18.76 48.22 -19.55
C PRO A 56 19.64 47.08 -20.12
N GLU A 57 19.76 47.07 -21.45
CA GLU A 57 20.83 46.49 -22.29
C GLU A 57 22.19 47.17 -21.93
N ARG A 58 23.42 46.68 -22.13
CA ARG A 58 24.03 45.70 -23.05
C ARG A 58 25.53 45.61 -22.67
N SER A 59 26.18 44.44 -22.82
CA SER A 59 27.49 44.28 -23.48
C SER A 59 28.07 42.88 -23.27
N SER A 60 28.32 42.21 -24.40
CA SER A 60 29.07 40.95 -24.55
C SER A 60 30.55 41.09 -24.19
N MET A 61 31.11 40.12 -23.47
CA MET A 61 32.48 39.65 -23.71
C MET A 61 32.68 38.25 -23.08
N VAL A 62 33.13 37.35 -23.95
CA VAL A 62 33.53 35.97 -23.70
C VAL A 62 34.68 35.93 -22.70
N ASN A 63 34.58 35.08 -21.67
CA ASN A 63 35.76 34.45 -21.09
C ASN A 63 35.42 33.07 -20.53
N ASP A 64 35.98 32.09 -21.22
CA ASP A 64 36.14 30.69 -20.84
C ASP A 64 36.86 30.60 -19.48
N SER A 65 36.16 30.09 -18.48
CA SER A 65 36.79 29.50 -17.30
C SER A 65 36.07 28.20 -16.99
N ARG A 66 36.65 27.14 -17.55
CA ARG A 66 36.40 25.73 -17.24
C ARG A 66 36.55 25.51 -15.73
N ILE A 67 35.47 25.73 -14.97
CA ILE A 67 35.30 25.15 -13.65
C ILE A 67 35.02 23.67 -13.91
N GLN A 68 36.09 22.89 -13.77
CA GLN A 68 36.05 21.45 -13.68
C GLN A 68 35.39 21.12 -12.34
N ALA A 69 34.06 21.20 -12.31
CA ALA A 69 33.28 20.55 -11.28
C ALA A 69 33.53 19.05 -11.50
N SER A 70 34.35 18.50 -10.60
CA SER A 70 34.32 17.11 -10.16
C SER A 70 32.95 16.52 -10.47
N SER A 71 32.94 15.47 -11.29
CA SER A 71 31.79 14.57 -11.39
C SER A 71 31.60 13.96 -10.01
N ASP A 72 30.92 14.70 -9.15
CA ASP A 72 30.49 14.26 -7.85
C ASP A 72 29.54 13.07 -8.05
N GLN A 73 29.84 12.07 -7.24
CA GLN A 73 29.18 10.77 -7.13
C GLN A 73 27.72 10.79 -7.57
N SER A 74 27.35 9.88 -8.48
CA SER A 74 25.95 9.50 -8.64
C SER A 74 25.43 9.09 -7.27
N SER A 75 24.61 9.94 -6.65
CA SER A 75 23.86 9.52 -5.48
C SER A 75 22.98 8.36 -5.95
N ASN A 76 23.31 7.13 -5.57
CA ASN A 76 22.46 5.95 -5.70
C ASN A 76 21.25 6.10 -4.77
N ASN A 77 20.48 7.17 -4.96
CA ASN A 77 19.21 7.35 -4.27
C ASN A 77 18.24 6.39 -4.95
N PRO A 78 17.56 5.53 -4.17
CA PRO A 78 16.55 4.65 -4.72
C PRO A 78 15.53 5.44 -5.55
N SER A 79 14.98 4.84 -6.60
CA SER A 79 14.05 5.49 -7.53
C SER A 79 12.65 4.90 -7.43
N ILE A 80 11.64 5.64 -7.90
CA ILE A 80 10.26 5.17 -8.06
C ILE A 80 9.80 5.51 -9.48
N MET A 81 9.40 4.50 -10.24
CA MET A 81 8.78 4.64 -11.56
C MET A 81 7.31 4.24 -11.47
N LEU A 82 6.42 5.02 -12.10
CA LEU A 82 4.97 4.79 -12.04
C LEU A 82 4.36 4.78 -13.45
N ILE A 83 3.60 3.71 -13.75
CA ILE A 83 2.63 3.68 -14.84
C ILE A 83 1.23 3.73 -14.22
N ASN A 84 0.45 4.75 -14.61
CA ASN A 84 -0.90 4.95 -14.10
C ASN A 84 -1.92 4.93 -15.24
N TYR A 85 -2.77 3.90 -15.25
CA TYR A 85 -3.96 3.79 -16.08
C TYR A 85 -5.26 3.97 -15.29
N SER A 86 -5.19 4.28 -14.00
CA SER A 86 -6.38 4.54 -13.19
C SER A 86 -7.07 5.85 -13.60
N SER A 87 -8.27 6.07 -13.06
CA SER A 87 -9.01 7.33 -13.22
C SER A 87 -8.48 8.47 -12.33
N TYR A 88 -7.55 8.19 -11.41
CA TYR A 88 -6.99 9.20 -10.51
C TYR A 88 -5.83 9.95 -11.18
N PRO A 89 -5.69 11.28 -10.98
CA PRO A 89 -4.62 12.04 -11.59
C PRO A 89 -3.23 11.55 -11.14
N THR A 90 -2.33 11.31 -12.09
CA THR A 90 -0.97 10.84 -11.79
C THR A 90 -0.22 11.73 -10.81
N LYS A 91 -0.41 13.05 -10.90
CA LYS A 91 0.21 14.01 -9.97
C LYS A 91 -0.24 13.82 -8.52
N ASP A 92 -1.48 13.42 -8.31
CA ASP A 92 -2.01 13.19 -6.95
C ASP A 92 -1.42 11.89 -6.39
N ILE A 93 -1.34 10.85 -7.22
CA ILE A 93 -0.69 9.58 -6.86
C ILE A 93 0.79 9.80 -6.53
N GLU A 94 1.53 10.52 -7.37
CA GLU A 94 2.93 10.87 -7.13
C GLU A 94 3.11 11.65 -5.83
N PHE A 95 2.20 12.61 -5.55
CA PHE A 95 2.21 13.36 -4.31
C PHE A 95 1.97 12.47 -3.08
N TRP A 96 1.01 11.54 -3.15
CA TRP A 96 0.75 10.59 -2.07
C TRP A 96 1.95 9.65 -1.86
N ILE A 97 2.54 9.10 -2.92
CA ILE A 97 3.75 8.29 -2.83
C ILE A 97 4.89 9.07 -2.17
N GLN A 98 5.09 10.35 -2.53
CA GLN A 98 6.11 11.20 -1.92
C GLN A 98 5.86 11.45 -0.43
N ILE A 99 4.59 11.62 -0.01
CA ILE A 99 4.25 11.70 1.42
C ILE A 99 4.67 10.42 2.11
N ALA A 100 4.31 9.26 1.55
CA ALA A 100 4.63 7.96 2.14
C ALA A 100 6.14 7.73 2.24
N GLU A 101 6.88 8.01 1.17
CA GLU A 101 8.34 7.93 1.14
C GLU A 101 8.97 8.86 2.17
N SER A 102 8.45 10.09 2.34
CA SER A 102 9.02 11.08 3.26
C SER A 102 8.94 10.68 4.74
N LYS A 103 8.10 9.70 5.08
CA LYS A 103 8.01 9.14 6.44
C LYS A 103 9.14 8.15 6.73
N MET A 104 9.70 7.51 5.70
CA MET A 104 10.68 6.44 5.87
C MET A 104 12.02 6.98 6.41
N ALA A 105 12.57 6.32 7.42
CA ALA A 105 13.89 6.66 7.96
C ALA A 105 14.98 6.46 6.91
N SER A 106 14.85 5.41 6.10
CA SER A 106 15.65 5.19 4.90
C SER A 106 14.87 4.31 3.91
N ARG A 107 15.32 4.30 2.66
CA ARG A 107 14.89 3.35 1.63
C ARG A 107 16.11 2.79 0.94
N THR A 108 16.02 1.54 0.51
CA THR A 108 17.05 0.83 -0.27
C THR A 108 16.55 0.36 -1.63
N SER A 109 15.26 0.04 -1.73
CA SER A 109 14.69 -0.58 -2.94
C SER A 109 14.35 0.43 -4.03
N ASN A 110 14.74 0.19 -5.27
CA ASN A 110 14.08 0.78 -6.45
C ASN A 110 12.68 0.17 -6.61
N ILE A 111 11.71 1.00 -7.00
CA ILE A 111 10.30 0.59 -7.11
C ILE A 111 9.77 0.87 -8.51
N PHE A 112 9.19 -0.13 -9.15
CA PHE A 112 8.34 0.05 -10.32
C PHE A 112 6.90 -0.23 -9.94
N ALA A 113 6.00 0.73 -10.14
CA ALA A 113 4.58 0.57 -9.85
C ALA A 113 3.76 0.63 -11.14
N PHE A 114 2.83 -0.29 -11.32
CA PHE A 114 1.80 -0.20 -12.35
C PHE A 114 0.41 -0.30 -11.73
N ILE A 115 -0.39 0.74 -11.95
CA ILE A 115 -1.75 0.87 -11.44
C ILE A 115 -2.71 0.82 -12.62
N TYR A 116 -3.68 -0.08 -12.60
CA TYR A 116 -4.59 -0.30 -13.71
C TYR A 116 -6.02 -0.55 -13.23
N PRO A 117 -7.04 -0.15 -14.02
CA PRO A 117 -8.43 -0.40 -13.68
C PRO A 117 -8.86 -1.81 -14.11
N VAL A 118 -9.71 -2.43 -13.30
CA VAL A 118 -10.45 -3.64 -13.69
C VAL A 118 -11.96 -3.41 -13.61
N GLY A 119 -12.72 -4.11 -14.45
CA GLY A 119 -14.18 -3.98 -14.50
C GLY A 119 -14.86 -4.83 -13.42
N LYS A 120 -16.08 -5.30 -13.73
CA LYS A 120 -16.83 -6.10 -12.76
C LYS A 120 -16.15 -7.46 -12.52
N GLN A 121 -16.27 -7.97 -11.31
CA GLN A 121 -15.82 -9.31 -10.98
C GLN A 121 -16.55 -10.34 -11.84
N ILE A 122 -15.83 -11.33 -12.36
CA ILE A 122 -16.41 -12.43 -13.12
C ILE A 122 -17.07 -13.40 -12.13
N GLU A 123 -18.36 -13.66 -12.36
CA GLU A 123 -19.17 -14.56 -11.53
C GLU A 123 -19.46 -15.90 -12.23
N PRO A 124 -19.37 -17.05 -11.52
CA PRO A 124 -18.94 -17.18 -10.12
C PRO A 124 -17.45 -16.84 -9.95
N PHE A 125 -17.04 -16.44 -8.74
CA PHE A 125 -15.64 -16.13 -8.40
C PHE A 125 -14.68 -17.13 -9.05
N ALA A 126 -13.76 -16.61 -9.85
CA ALA A 126 -12.74 -17.37 -10.52
C ALA A 126 -11.36 -16.80 -10.14
N PRO A 127 -10.46 -17.61 -9.56
CA PRO A 127 -9.12 -17.15 -9.24
C PRO A 127 -8.25 -16.99 -10.49
N VAL A 128 -7.37 -15.99 -10.48
CA VAL A 128 -6.24 -15.86 -11.41
C VAL A 128 -5.19 -16.91 -11.05
N LYS A 129 -4.56 -17.49 -12.09
CA LYS A 129 -3.56 -18.56 -11.94
C LYS A 129 -2.20 -18.09 -12.44
N SER A 130 -1.24 -17.93 -11.53
CA SER A 130 0.10 -17.36 -11.76
C SER A 130 1.15 -18.10 -10.91
N HIS A 131 2.43 -17.92 -11.23
CA HIS A 131 3.53 -18.47 -10.43
C HIS A 131 3.72 -17.70 -9.12
N TYR A 132 3.39 -16.41 -9.11
CA TYR A 132 3.29 -15.60 -7.89
C TYR A 132 1.83 -15.34 -7.56
N ALA A 133 1.46 -15.39 -6.27
CA ALA A 133 0.10 -15.16 -5.79
C ALA A 133 -0.95 -16.10 -6.40
N ASP A 134 -0.61 -17.39 -6.59
CA ASP A 134 -1.52 -18.32 -7.26
C ASP A 134 -2.85 -18.44 -6.53
N GLY A 135 -3.93 -18.13 -7.24
CA GLY A 135 -5.28 -18.29 -6.73
C GLY A 135 -5.76 -17.23 -5.76
N VAL A 136 -4.99 -16.16 -5.58
CA VAL A 136 -5.28 -15.14 -4.56
C VAL A 136 -6.11 -14.01 -5.15
N PHE A 137 -5.75 -13.55 -6.34
CA PHE A 137 -6.49 -12.50 -7.05
C PHE A 137 -7.72 -13.08 -7.76
N GLY A 138 -8.83 -12.35 -7.73
CA GLY A 138 -10.03 -12.61 -8.50
C GLY A 138 -9.90 -12.17 -9.95
N LYS A 139 -10.61 -12.85 -10.85
CA LYS A 139 -10.75 -12.42 -12.25
C LYS A 139 -11.84 -11.37 -12.40
N HIS A 140 -11.52 -10.29 -13.11
CA HIS A 140 -12.45 -9.24 -13.48
C HIS A 140 -12.47 -9.04 -15.00
N GLU A 141 -13.44 -8.27 -15.47
CA GLU A 141 -13.43 -7.76 -16.84
C GLU A 141 -12.15 -6.93 -17.10
N VAL A 142 -11.43 -7.27 -18.17
CA VAL A 142 -10.24 -6.54 -18.61
C VAL A 142 -10.68 -5.22 -19.26
N LEU A 143 -10.18 -4.11 -18.73
CA LEU A 143 -10.45 -2.77 -19.27
C LEU A 143 -9.29 -2.17 -20.05
N LEU A 144 -8.07 -2.64 -19.77
CA LEU A 144 -6.89 -2.28 -20.56
C LEU A 144 -7.03 -2.83 -21.97
N LYS A 145 -6.56 -2.06 -22.95
CA LYS A 145 -6.40 -2.52 -24.32
C LYS A 145 -5.14 -3.39 -24.44
N PRO A 146 -5.08 -4.32 -25.41
CA PRO A 146 -3.89 -5.13 -25.64
C PRO A 146 -2.61 -4.30 -25.78
N GLU A 147 -2.65 -3.16 -26.46
CA GLU A 147 -1.50 -2.26 -26.59
C GLU A 147 -1.05 -1.61 -25.28
N GLU A 148 -1.96 -1.41 -24.32
CA GLU A 148 -1.65 -0.87 -22.99
C GLU A 148 -1.00 -1.95 -22.11
N ILE A 149 -1.47 -3.20 -22.22
CA ILE A 149 -0.86 -4.36 -21.57
C ILE A 149 0.59 -4.55 -22.06
N GLU A 150 0.80 -4.58 -23.39
CA GLU A 150 2.14 -4.70 -23.96
C GLU A 150 3.04 -3.50 -23.62
N PHE A 151 2.46 -2.31 -23.47
CA PHE A 151 3.21 -1.14 -23.00
C PHE A 151 3.71 -1.38 -21.58
N ILE A 152 2.84 -1.72 -20.62
CA ILE A 152 3.24 -1.98 -19.23
C ILE A 152 4.34 -3.04 -19.16
N LEU A 153 4.14 -4.18 -19.83
CA LEU A 153 5.09 -5.29 -19.79
C LEU A 153 6.46 -4.92 -20.36
N ARG A 154 6.51 -4.15 -21.45
CA ARG A 154 7.77 -3.67 -22.02
C ARG A 154 8.49 -2.71 -21.08
N GLU A 155 7.78 -1.77 -20.47
CA GLU A 155 8.42 -0.81 -19.54
C GLU A 155 8.92 -1.52 -18.27
N VAL A 156 8.17 -2.49 -17.73
CA VAL A 156 8.63 -3.32 -16.60
C VAL A 156 9.87 -4.11 -17.02
N GLU A 157 9.85 -4.76 -18.19
CA GLU A 157 11.00 -5.51 -18.70
C GLU A 157 12.25 -4.62 -18.84
N GLU A 158 12.12 -3.45 -19.47
CA GLU A 158 13.22 -2.50 -19.64
C GLU A 158 13.74 -2.03 -18.28
N TRP A 159 12.86 -1.74 -17.33
CA TRP A 159 13.26 -1.37 -15.97
C TRP A 159 14.02 -2.50 -15.26
N LEU A 160 13.50 -3.73 -15.30
CA LEU A 160 14.14 -4.90 -14.69
C LEU A 160 15.53 -5.17 -15.28
N ARG A 161 15.68 -5.06 -16.61
CA ARG A 161 16.96 -5.28 -17.31
C ARG A 161 18.02 -4.25 -16.94
N ASN A 162 17.61 -3.06 -16.52
CA ASN A 162 18.50 -1.96 -16.16
C ASN A 162 18.69 -1.81 -14.64
N ASP A 163 18.02 -2.62 -13.82
CA ASP A 163 18.22 -2.58 -12.37
C ASP A 163 19.53 -3.31 -12.00
N PRO A 164 20.47 -2.65 -11.29
CA PRO A 164 21.77 -3.24 -10.93
C PRO A 164 21.66 -4.52 -10.10
N CYS A 165 20.56 -4.66 -9.34
CA CYS A 165 20.31 -5.83 -8.52
C CYS A 165 19.95 -7.07 -9.35
N ILE A 166 19.49 -6.89 -10.60
CA ILE A 166 19.08 -7.99 -11.49
C ILE A 166 20.13 -8.23 -12.57
N GLU A 167 20.75 -7.19 -13.11
CA GLU A 167 21.71 -7.26 -14.22
C GLU A 167 22.84 -8.28 -13.97
N HIS A 168 23.25 -8.45 -12.72
CA HIS A 168 24.36 -9.31 -12.33
C HIS A 168 23.96 -10.75 -11.95
N HIS A 169 22.67 -11.11 -12.00
CA HIS A 169 22.21 -12.47 -11.75
C HIS A 169 22.50 -13.39 -12.93
N ARG A 170 23.08 -14.58 -12.64
CA ARG A 170 23.44 -15.58 -13.66
C ARG A 170 22.24 -16.06 -14.47
N ASP A 171 21.07 -16.12 -13.84
CA ASP A 171 19.81 -16.59 -14.41
C ASP A 171 18.80 -15.44 -14.61
N SER A 172 19.30 -14.19 -14.64
CA SER A 172 18.49 -12.96 -14.73
C SER A 172 17.45 -12.98 -15.84
N LYS A 173 17.75 -13.62 -16.98
CA LYS A 173 16.78 -13.73 -18.07
C LYS A 173 15.58 -14.59 -17.68
N ASP A 174 15.81 -15.77 -17.12
CA ASP A 174 14.73 -16.70 -16.75
C ASP A 174 13.92 -16.13 -15.57
N GLU A 175 14.58 -15.43 -14.63
CA GLU A 175 13.91 -14.70 -13.54
C GLU A 175 13.01 -13.59 -14.09
N ILE A 176 13.51 -12.73 -14.97
CA ILE A 176 12.72 -11.68 -15.62
C ILE A 176 11.53 -12.27 -16.38
N ASP A 177 11.74 -13.35 -17.15
CA ASP A 177 10.68 -13.99 -17.93
C ASP A 177 9.58 -14.56 -17.00
N ASN A 178 9.93 -15.09 -15.82
CA ASN A 178 8.97 -15.55 -14.82
C ASN A 178 8.13 -14.40 -14.25
N HIS A 179 8.77 -13.30 -13.82
CA HIS A 179 8.04 -12.13 -13.32
C HIS A 179 7.10 -11.54 -14.39
N LEU A 180 7.57 -11.41 -15.64
CA LEU A 180 6.76 -10.92 -16.74
C LEU A 180 5.58 -11.85 -17.06
N SER A 181 5.74 -13.16 -16.92
CA SER A 181 4.66 -14.12 -17.07
C SER A 181 3.54 -13.90 -16.04
N ASP A 182 3.90 -13.62 -14.78
CA ASP A 182 2.93 -13.29 -13.74
C ASP A 182 2.20 -11.99 -14.04
N TYR A 183 2.93 -10.92 -14.35
CA TYR A 183 2.33 -9.62 -14.66
C TYR A 183 1.44 -9.67 -15.89
N ARG A 184 1.84 -10.41 -16.93
CA ARG A 184 1.02 -10.63 -18.12
C ARG A 184 -0.28 -11.34 -17.75
N THR A 185 -0.18 -12.40 -16.94
CA THR A 185 -1.33 -13.15 -16.46
C THR A 185 -2.30 -12.24 -15.72
N TRP A 186 -1.81 -11.36 -14.85
CA TRP A 186 -2.63 -10.43 -14.08
C TRP A 186 -3.35 -9.44 -15.00
N LEU A 187 -2.62 -8.82 -15.92
CA LEU A 187 -3.15 -7.81 -16.84
C LEU A 187 -4.16 -8.41 -17.85
N GLU A 188 -3.85 -9.58 -18.41
CA GLU A 188 -4.71 -10.25 -19.41
C GLU A 188 -5.95 -10.92 -18.82
N GLN A 189 -5.96 -11.20 -17.50
CA GLN A 189 -7.11 -11.78 -16.80
C GLN A 189 -7.87 -10.78 -15.93
N GLY A 190 -7.44 -9.50 -15.92
CA GLY A 190 -8.06 -8.46 -15.12
C GLY A 190 -7.98 -8.79 -13.63
N ALA A 191 -6.80 -9.14 -13.13
CA ALA A 191 -6.60 -9.39 -11.71
C ALA A 191 -6.86 -8.12 -10.88
N ASP A 192 -7.54 -8.26 -9.75
CA ASP A 192 -7.57 -7.26 -8.67
C ASP A 192 -6.26 -7.30 -7.85
N ALA A 193 -5.12 -7.27 -8.54
CA ALA A 193 -3.81 -7.39 -7.91
C ALA A 193 -3.64 -6.36 -6.79
N SER A 194 -3.23 -6.83 -5.62
CA SER A 194 -2.99 -6.07 -4.40
C SER A 194 -1.71 -6.63 -3.82
N THR A 195 -0.57 -6.24 -4.40
CA THR A 195 0.72 -6.79 -3.98
C THR A 195 1.90 -5.90 -4.32
N MET A 196 2.90 -6.01 -3.46
CA MET A 196 4.30 -5.82 -3.81
C MET A 196 4.95 -7.18 -4.10
N HIS A 197 5.73 -7.28 -5.17
CA HIS A 197 6.56 -8.43 -5.55
C HIS A 197 8.04 -8.06 -5.36
N GLY A 198 8.72 -8.77 -4.45
CA GLY A 198 10.17 -8.68 -4.26
C GLY A 198 10.90 -9.38 -5.39
N VAL A 199 11.58 -8.61 -6.24
CA VAL A 199 12.32 -9.18 -7.38
C VAL A 199 13.72 -9.63 -6.95
N CYS A 200 14.37 -8.85 -6.11
CA CYS A 200 15.67 -9.14 -5.50
C CYS A 200 15.85 -8.26 -4.26
N SER A 201 17.01 -8.27 -3.60
CA SER A 201 17.24 -7.50 -2.37
C SER A 201 16.85 -6.01 -2.43
N SER A 202 17.05 -5.32 -3.56
CA SER A 202 16.79 -3.88 -3.73
C SER A 202 15.93 -3.50 -4.95
N ALA A 203 15.16 -4.43 -5.52
CA ALA A 203 14.19 -4.12 -6.58
C ALA A 203 12.80 -4.66 -6.19
N ARG A 204 11.78 -3.82 -6.36
CA ARG A 204 10.39 -4.12 -5.97
C ARG A 204 9.46 -3.73 -7.10
N VAL A 205 8.45 -4.55 -7.36
CA VAL A 205 7.38 -4.23 -8.30
C VAL A 205 6.06 -4.16 -7.53
N VAL A 206 5.32 -3.06 -7.67
CA VAL A 206 3.99 -2.88 -7.05
C VAL A 206 2.93 -2.98 -8.15
N GLY A 207 2.03 -3.96 -8.03
CA GLY A 207 0.92 -4.18 -8.96
C GLY A 207 -0.41 -3.89 -8.29
N MET A 208 -1.18 -2.95 -8.84
CA MET A 208 -2.45 -2.51 -8.25
C MET A 208 -3.60 -2.53 -9.27
N GLY A 209 -4.50 -3.49 -9.13
CA GLY A 209 -5.75 -3.62 -9.87
C GLY A 209 -6.89 -2.88 -9.17
N ILE A 210 -7.27 -1.70 -9.66
CA ILE A 210 -8.31 -0.87 -9.06
C ILE A 210 -9.69 -1.39 -9.47
N THR A 211 -10.41 -1.98 -8.51
CA THR A 211 -11.70 -2.62 -8.75
C THR A 211 -12.77 -1.63 -9.20
N TYR A 212 -13.81 -2.16 -9.84
CA TYR A 212 -15.00 -1.38 -10.19
C TYR A 212 -15.63 -0.68 -8.98
N ASN A 213 -15.71 -1.37 -7.83
CA ASN A 213 -16.31 -0.81 -6.62
C ASN A 213 -15.50 0.38 -6.09
N MET A 214 -14.18 0.24 -6.05
CA MET A 214 -13.28 1.31 -5.59
C MET A 214 -13.39 2.59 -6.43
N ARG A 215 -13.56 2.44 -7.75
CA ARG A 215 -13.65 3.59 -8.66
C ARG A 215 -15.01 4.27 -8.65
N GLU A 216 -16.09 3.49 -8.54
CA GLU A 216 -17.45 3.99 -8.81
C GLU A 216 -18.29 4.21 -7.55
N HIS A 217 -17.91 3.61 -6.41
CA HIS A 217 -18.77 3.55 -5.22
C HIS A 217 -18.06 3.96 -3.92
N GLU A 218 -16.76 3.73 -3.81
CA GLU A 218 -16.01 4.01 -2.59
C GLU A 218 -15.46 5.44 -2.56
N PRO A 219 -15.27 6.03 -1.36
CA PRO A 219 -14.63 7.33 -1.25
C PRO A 219 -13.16 7.24 -1.64
N LEU A 220 -12.58 8.38 -2.07
CA LEU A 220 -11.17 8.50 -2.44
C LEU A 220 -10.20 7.93 -1.39
N MET A 221 -10.57 8.01 -0.10
CA MET A 221 -9.75 7.51 0.99
C MET A 221 -9.48 6.01 0.91
N GLU A 222 -10.36 5.21 0.30
CA GLU A 222 -10.10 3.76 0.13
C GLU A 222 -8.98 3.53 -0.90
N PHE A 223 -8.92 4.33 -1.97
CA PHE A 223 -7.80 4.29 -2.90
C PHE A 223 -6.49 4.78 -2.25
N GLN A 224 -6.56 5.81 -1.42
CA GLN A 224 -5.39 6.31 -0.69
C GLN A 224 -4.86 5.27 0.29
N ASP A 225 -5.75 4.62 1.05
CA ASP A 225 -5.39 3.53 1.96
C ASP A 225 -4.71 2.39 1.21
N PHE A 226 -5.33 1.93 0.11
CA PHE A 226 -4.77 0.88 -0.75
C PHE A 226 -3.39 1.25 -1.30
N LEU A 227 -3.22 2.48 -1.80
CA LEU A 227 -1.94 2.97 -2.30
C LEU A 227 -0.86 2.98 -1.20
N PHE A 228 -1.17 3.52 -0.02
CA PHE A 228 -0.19 3.58 1.07
C PHE A 228 0.16 2.20 1.60
N HIS A 229 -0.81 1.28 1.68
CA HIS A 229 -0.60 -0.10 2.11
C HIS A 229 0.41 -0.82 1.20
N GLU A 230 0.15 -0.80 -0.12
CA GLU A 230 1.00 -1.51 -1.08
C GLU A 230 2.39 -0.88 -1.23
N PHE A 231 2.49 0.44 -1.16
CA PHE A 231 3.80 1.11 -1.18
C PHE A 231 4.58 0.87 0.11
N TYR A 232 3.92 0.74 1.26
CA TYR A 232 4.61 0.40 2.50
C TYR A 232 5.28 -0.97 2.42
N HIS A 233 4.67 -1.96 1.76
CA HIS A 233 5.33 -3.23 1.48
C HIS A 233 6.62 -3.05 0.66
N ALA A 234 6.63 -2.14 -0.31
CA ALA A 234 7.84 -1.84 -1.07
C ALA A 234 8.92 -1.12 -0.26
N PHE A 235 8.57 -0.50 0.86
CA PHE A 235 9.50 0.16 1.78
C PHE A 235 10.06 -0.76 2.86
N GLN A 236 9.39 -1.87 3.18
CA GLN A 236 9.89 -2.87 4.13
C GLN A 236 11.17 -3.53 3.60
N GLN A 237 12.30 -3.26 4.28
CA GLN A 237 13.63 -3.56 3.73
C GLN A 237 14.06 -5.01 3.92
N ASP A 238 13.63 -5.66 5.00
CA ASP A 238 14.03 -7.01 5.37
C ASP A 238 13.21 -8.13 4.72
N LEU A 239 12.27 -7.77 3.83
CA LEU A 239 11.43 -8.75 3.14
C LEU A 239 12.24 -9.67 2.24
N GLU A 240 13.26 -9.16 1.55
CA GLU A 240 14.13 -9.93 0.64
C GLU A 240 15.52 -10.20 1.23
N MET A 241 15.63 -10.20 2.56
CA MET A 241 16.89 -10.48 3.25
C MET A 241 17.15 -12.00 3.27
N GLU A 242 18.25 -12.42 2.64
CA GLU A 242 18.70 -13.81 2.61
C GLU A 242 19.27 -14.30 3.96
N GLY A 243 19.58 -15.59 4.05
CA GLY A 243 20.21 -16.21 5.22
C GLY A 243 19.19 -16.58 6.31
N GLU A 244 19.54 -16.38 7.59
CA GLU A 244 18.68 -16.78 8.71
C GLU A 244 17.29 -16.11 8.65
N CYS A 245 17.21 -14.88 8.13
CA CYS A 245 15.94 -14.19 7.97
C CYS A 245 15.00 -14.96 7.03
N GLN A 246 15.51 -15.31 5.85
CA GLN A 246 14.79 -16.14 4.89
C GLN A 246 14.48 -17.53 5.46
N ASP A 247 15.45 -18.20 6.08
CA ASP A 247 15.26 -19.55 6.63
C ASP A 247 14.12 -19.59 7.67
N ARG A 248 13.97 -18.55 8.51
CA ARG A 248 12.87 -18.44 9.48
C ARG A 248 11.55 -18.01 8.87
N ARG A 249 11.57 -17.10 7.91
CA ARG A 249 10.36 -16.68 7.18
C ARG A 249 9.74 -17.85 6.43
N ASP A 250 10.58 -18.69 5.82
CA ASP A 250 10.16 -19.85 5.04
C ASP A 250 9.79 -21.07 5.94
N ASP A 251 10.03 -20.99 7.26
CA ASP A 251 9.47 -21.89 8.27
C ASP A 251 8.05 -21.42 8.67
N GLU A 252 7.08 -21.72 7.81
CA GLU A 252 5.67 -21.32 7.98
C GLU A 252 5.07 -21.67 9.34
N GLU A 253 5.49 -22.78 9.95
CA GLU A 253 4.98 -23.19 11.25
C GLU A 253 5.41 -22.20 12.34
N ASN A 254 6.52 -21.49 12.18
CA ASN A 254 7.11 -20.65 13.23
C ASN A 254 7.24 -19.17 12.86
N SER A 255 6.90 -18.78 11.64
CA SER A 255 6.96 -17.39 11.19
C SER A 255 5.83 -16.53 11.77
N ASN A 256 6.17 -15.29 12.12
CA ASN A 256 5.21 -14.22 12.41
C ASN A 256 5.11 -13.19 11.28
N SER A 257 5.78 -13.41 10.14
CA SER A 257 5.87 -12.44 9.05
C SER A 257 4.51 -11.96 8.58
N VAL A 258 3.56 -12.86 8.27
CA VAL A 258 2.31 -12.49 7.59
C VAL A 258 1.59 -11.33 8.30
N TRP A 259 1.28 -11.48 9.58
CA TRP A 259 0.52 -10.45 10.30
C TRP A 259 1.36 -9.23 10.69
N LEU A 260 2.68 -9.38 10.90
CA LEU A 260 3.55 -8.24 11.17
C LEU A 260 3.70 -7.36 9.92
N VAL A 261 3.88 -7.98 8.76
CA VAL A 261 4.06 -7.32 7.47
C VAL A 261 2.77 -6.63 7.04
N GLU A 262 1.65 -7.35 6.98
CA GLU A 262 0.33 -6.80 6.62
C GLU A 262 -0.16 -5.80 7.66
N GLY A 263 0.03 -6.11 8.94
CA GLY A 263 -0.32 -5.22 10.04
C GLY A 263 0.46 -3.93 10.01
N GLY A 264 1.75 -3.97 9.67
CA GLY A 264 2.59 -2.78 9.53
C GLY A 264 2.10 -1.88 8.40
N ALA A 265 1.76 -2.47 7.25
CA ALA A 265 1.20 -1.75 6.12
C ALA A 265 -0.14 -1.08 6.46
N HIS A 266 -1.06 -1.81 7.09
CA HIS A 266 -2.36 -1.26 7.50
C HIS A 266 -2.25 -0.20 8.62
N TYR A 267 -1.31 -0.38 9.55
CA TYR A 267 -1.02 0.62 10.58
C TYR A 267 -0.51 1.92 9.93
N PHE A 268 0.47 1.80 9.05
CA PHE A 268 1.06 2.93 8.33
C PHE A 268 0.02 3.65 7.46
N SER A 269 -0.72 2.92 6.63
CA SER A 269 -1.75 3.48 5.75
C SER A 269 -2.80 4.23 6.56
N THR A 270 -3.29 3.66 7.66
CA THR A 270 -4.27 4.29 8.56
C THR A 270 -3.75 5.62 9.12
N HIS A 271 -2.48 5.68 9.53
CA HIS A 271 -1.88 6.94 10.00
C HIS A 271 -1.80 7.99 8.89
N LEU A 272 -1.39 7.61 7.68
CA LEU A 272 -1.27 8.55 6.58
C LEU A 272 -2.61 9.07 6.08
N ILE A 273 -3.61 8.20 5.92
CA ILE A 273 -4.95 8.65 5.50
C ILE A 273 -5.56 9.59 6.53
N THR A 274 -5.34 9.35 7.83
CA THR A 274 -5.90 10.20 8.88
C THR A 274 -5.22 11.56 8.93
N GLU A 275 -3.89 11.60 8.80
CA GLU A 275 -3.13 12.86 8.67
C GLU A 275 -3.57 13.66 7.44
N LEU A 276 -3.61 13.01 6.27
CA LEU A 276 -3.96 13.65 5.00
C LEU A 276 -5.38 14.21 4.99
N ASN A 277 -6.32 13.53 5.65
CA ASN A 277 -7.73 13.89 5.67
C ASN A 277 -8.16 14.60 6.97
N ASN A 278 -7.21 14.99 7.83
CA ASN A 278 -7.46 15.63 9.13
C ASN A 278 -8.44 14.85 10.03
N ILE A 279 -8.39 13.53 9.96
CA ILE A 279 -9.17 12.64 10.83
C ILE A 279 -8.38 12.48 12.13
N PRO A 280 -8.96 12.76 13.30
CA PRO A 280 -8.24 12.64 14.56
C PRO A 280 -8.03 11.16 14.95
N ASN A 281 -7.00 10.94 15.77
CA ASN A 281 -6.77 9.70 16.52
C ASN A 281 -6.66 8.42 15.67
N PRO A 282 -5.56 8.26 14.89
CA PRO A 282 -5.30 7.04 14.11
C PRO A 282 -5.28 5.76 14.95
N ARG A 283 -4.76 5.80 16.18
CA ARG A 283 -4.75 4.64 17.09
C ARG A 283 -6.16 4.14 17.37
N SER A 284 -7.08 5.04 17.71
CA SER A 284 -8.49 4.67 17.90
C SER A 284 -9.13 4.14 16.61
N ARG A 285 -8.70 4.62 15.44
CA ARG A 285 -9.21 4.13 14.14
C ARG A 285 -8.77 2.69 13.86
N ILE A 286 -7.51 2.37 14.11
CA ILE A 286 -6.97 1.00 14.02
C ILE A 286 -7.80 0.05 14.90
N LEU A 287 -8.03 0.42 16.16
CA LEU A 287 -8.81 -0.38 17.09
C LEU A 287 -10.29 -0.51 16.70
N GLU A 288 -10.89 0.57 16.18
CA GLU A 288 -12.25 0.53 15.65
C GLU A 288 -12.39 -0.47 14.51
N ILE A 289 -11.47 -0.45 13.54
CA ILE A 289 -11.48 -1.35 12.39
C ILE A 289 -11.33 -2.79 12.88
N ALA A 290 -10.37 -3.08 13.75
CA ALA A 290 -10.13 -4.41 14.28
C ALA A 290 -11.35 -4.95 15.08
N ASP A 291 -11.90 -4.16 16.00
CA ASP A 291 -13.06 -4.56 16.83
C ASP A 291 -14.31 -4.83 15.97
N ARG A 292 -14.62 -3.96 15.00
CA ARG A 292 -15.78 -4.15 14.11
C ARG A 292 -15.66 -5.41 13.27
N ASN A 293 -14.49 -5.68 12.70
CA ASN A 293 -14.26 -6.88 11.91
C ASN A 293 -14.27 -8.13 12.81
N TYR A 294 -13.65 -8.08 13.98
CA TYR A 294 -13.64 -9.19 14.93
C TYR A 294 -15.06 -9.57 15.38
N LYS A 295 -15.93 -8.60 15.62
CA LYS A 295 -17.34 -8.86 15.95
C LYS A 295 -18.12 -9.54 14.82
N ARG A 296 -17.70 -9.38 13.57
CA ARG A 296 -18.34 -9.97 12.39
C ARG A 296 -17.81 -11.36 12.06
N GLU A 297 -16.50 -11.55 12.15
CA GLU A 297 -15.79 -12.73 11.61
C GLU A 297 -15.02 -13.53 12.67
N GLY A 298 -14.92 -13.02 13.89
CA GLY A 298 -14.11 -13.58 14.96
C GLY A 298 -12.62 -13.51 14.63
N HIS A 299 -11.88 -14.59 14.89
CA HIS A 299 -10.45 -14.68 14.59
C HIS A 299 -10.12 -14.91 13.11
N HIS A 300 -11.12 -14.94 12.22
CA HIS A 300 -10.91 -15.09 10.78
C HIS A 300 -10.71 -13.76 10.05
N ILE A 301 -10.60 -12.64 10.78
CA ILE A 301 -10.33 -11.35 10.14
C ILE A 301 -8.96 -11.33 9.47
N GLY A 302 -8.84 -10.54 8.41
CA GLY A 302 -7.61 -10.41 7.64
C GLY A 302 -6.38 -10.05 8.50
N PRO A 303 -5.19 -10.55 8.11
CA PRO A 303 -3.94 -10.36 8.85
C PRO A 303 -3.51 -8.90 8.99
N ASP A 304 -3.91 -8.05 8.05
CA ASP A 304 -3.77 -6.60 8.06
C ASP A 304 -4.43 -5.97 9.30
N LYS A 305 -5.71 -6.25 9.52
CA LYS A 305 -6.53 -5.57 10.54
C LYS A 305 -6.15 -6.00 11.94
N TRP A 306 -6.06 -7.32 12.19
CA TRP A 306 -5.66 -7.79 13.50
C TRP A 306 -4.17 -7.53 13.75
N GLY A 307 -3.34 -7.59 12.71
CA GLY A 307 -1.91 -7.31 12.82
C GLY A 307 -1.64 -5.86 13.23
N ALA A 308 -2.36 -4.89 12.65
CA ALA A 308 -2.25 -3.49 13.06
C ALA A 308 -2.66 -3.26 14.52
N ALA A 309 -3.75 -3.89 14.97
CA ALA A 309 -4.14 -3.85 16.38
C ALA A 309 -3.10 -4.53 17.29
N ALA A 310 -2.54 -5.67 16.87
CA ALA A 310 -1.48 -6.36 17.60
C ALA A 310 -0.20 -5.50 17.71
N LEU A 311 0.20 -4.81 16.64
CA LEU A 311 1.31 -3.86 16.67
C LEU A 311 1.04 -2.68 17.61
N LEU A 312 -0.18 -2.12 17.59
CA LEU A 312 -0.57 -1.09 18.56
C LEU A 312 -0.47 -1.61 20.00
N LEU A 313 -0.87 -2.86 20.26
CA LEU A 313 -0.72 -3.47 21.58
C LEU A 313 0.76 -3.64 21.97
N MET A 314 1.63 -3.98 21.01
CA MET A 314 3.07 -4.05 21.25
C MET A 314 3.66 -2.67 21.59
N VAL A 315 3.16 -1.59 20.97
CA VAL A 315 3.51 -0.20 21.33
C VAL A 315 3.07 0.12 22.75
N GLU A 316 1.81 -0.17 23.12
CA GLU A 316 1.28 0.08 24.47
C GLU A 316 1.98 -0.75 25.56
N LYS A 317 2.71 -1.81 25.16
CA LYS A 317 3.53 -2.66 26.03
C LYS A 317 5.02 -2.35 25.99
N ASP A 318 5.43 -1.25 25.35
CA ASP A 318 6.82 -0.84 25.19
C ASP A 318 7.72 -1.92 24.54
N MET A 319 7.15 -2.80 23.71
CA MET A 319 7.91 -3.83 22.99
C MET A 319 8.57 -3.28 21.72
N ILE A 320 7.91 -2.30 21.10
CA ILE A 320 8.34 -1.51 19.93
C ILE A 320 7.88 -0.06 20.11
N THR A 321 8.37 0.85 19.29
CA THR A 321 7.89 2.24 19.25
C THR A 321 6.92 2.42 18.08
N GLU A 322 5.95 3.32 18.20
CA GLU A 322 5.08 3.69 17.07
C GLU A 322 5.88 4.25 15.90
N GLU A 323 6.91 5.05 16.21
CA GLU A 323 7.85 5.59 15.21
C GLU A 323 8.48 4.48 14.37
N SER A 324 8.88 3.35 14.99
CA SER A 324 9.52 2.25 14.24
C SER A 324 8.62 1.59 13.19
N ILE A 325 7.30 1.66 13.39
CA ILE A 325 6.33 1.23 12.37
C ILE A 325 6.22 2.33 11.32
N LEU A 326 6.01 3.58 11.73
CA LEU A 326 5.74 4.68 10.82
C LEU A 326 6.93 5.07 9.93
N ASP A 327 8.16 4.84 10.37
CA ASP A 327 9.38 5.14 9.62
C ASP A 327 10.01 3.91 8.95
N GLY A 328 9.38 2.73 9.08
CA GLY A 328 9.81 1.47 8.49
C GLY A 328 10.96 0.76 9.22
N THR A 329 11.56 1.34 10.27
CA THR A 329 12.74 0.77 10.94
C THR A 329 12.49 -0.56 11.62
N LEU A 330 11.24 -0.90 11.93
CA LEU A 330 10.82 -2.24 12.39
C LEU A 330 11.24 -3.34 11.41
N PHE A 331 11.37 -3.01 10.12
CA PHE A 331 11.67 -3.93 9.02
C PHE A 331 13.11 -3.75 8.47
N HIS A 332 14.04 -3.21 9.27
CA HIS A 332 15.43 -3.03 8.82
C HIS A 332 16.34 -4.22 9.14
N ASN A 333 16.04 -4.99 10.19
CA ASN A 333 16.97 -5.97 10.76
C ASN A 333 16.39 -7.38 10.92
N CYS A 334 15.28 -7.69 10.25
CA CYS A 334 14.59 -8.96 10.42
C CYS A 334 14.09 -9.22 11.85
N ASP A 335 13.82 -8.15 12.62
CA ASP A 335 13.31 -8.25 13.98
C ASP A 335 11.98 -9.03 14.02
N ARG A 336 11.17 -8.95 12.94
CA ARG A 336 9.89 -9.68 12.82
C ARG A 336 10.05 -11.20 12.96
N GLU A 337 11.19 -11.77 12.54
CA GLU A 337 11.48 -13.20 12.69
C GLU A 337 12.47 -13.47 13.82
N LEU A 338 13.52 -12.66 13.95
CA LEU A 338 14.63 -12.95 14.87
C LEU A 338 14.33 -12.55 16.32
N LYS A 339 13.50 -11.51 16.52
CA LYS A 339 13.14 -10.99 17.85
C LYS A 339 11.69 -11.29 18.20
N PHE A 340 10.81 -11.20 17.21
CA PHE A 340 9.37 -11.40 17.35
C PHE A 340 8.88 -12.70 16.70
N GLY A 341 9.77 -13.67 16.46
CA GLY A 341 9.38 -15.02 16.02
C GLY A 341 8.46 -15.75 17.02
N ARG A 342 7.84 -16.85 16.57
CA ARG A 342 6.83 -17.60 17.37
C ARG A 342 7.34 -18.11 18.72
N ASP A 343 8.63 -18.39 18.85
CA ASP A 343 9.25 -18.84 20.10
C ASP A 343 9.25 -17.79 21.22
N ASN A 344 8.95 -16.53 20.89
CA ASN A 344 8.87 -15.47 21.88
C ASN A 344 7.53 -15.55 22.65
N PRO A 345 7.55 -15.86 23.97
CA PRO A 345 6.32 -16.04 24.75
C PRO A 345 5.48 -14.75 24.86
N ASN A 346 6.10 -13.58 24.69
CA ASN A 346 5.35 -12.32 24.65
C ASN A 346 4.47 -12.24 23.41
N MET A 347 4.88 -12.83 22.28
CA MET A 347 4.08 -12.81 21.05
C MET A 347 2.81 -13.64 21.17
N GLN A 348 2.84 -14.74 21.92
CA GLN A 348 1.61 -15.48 22.22
C GLN A 348 0.63 -14.62 23.01
N ARG A 349 1.10 -13.85 24.00
CA ARG A 349 0.24 -12.94 24.78
C ARG A 349 -0.40 -11.85 23.90
N ILE A 350 0.35 -11.33 22.92
CA ILE A 350 -0.17 -10.37 21.93
C ILE A 350 -1.28 -11.01 21.11
N LYS A 351 -1.04 -12.20 20.54
CA LYS A 351 -2.03 -12.95 19.75
C LYS A 351 -3.29 -13.29 20.54
N ASP A 352 -3.14 -13.58 21.82
CA ASP A 352 -4.27 -13.90 22.70
C ASP A 352 -5.08 -12.67 23.12
N SER A 353 -4.56 -11.44 22.95
CA SER A 353 -5.15 -10.24 23.58
C SER A 353 -5.45 -9.07 22.64
N TRP A 354 -4.99 -9.10 21.38
CA TRP A 354 -5.20 -7.98 20.43
C TRP A 354 -6.67 -7.59 20.22
N HIS A 355 -7.60 -8.53 20.42
CA HIS A 355 -9.04 -8.34 20.19
C HIS A 355 -9.78 -7.81 21.43
N LEU A 356 -9.10 -7.71 22.58
CA LEU A 356 -9.68 -7.23 23.84
C LEU A 356 -9.77 -5.70 23.84
N ILE A 357 -10.63 -5.19 22.97
CA ILE A 357 -10.86 -3.78 22.66
C ILE A 357 -12.22 -3.38 23.25
N GLU A 358 -12.32 -2.17 23.76
CA GLU A 358 -13.59 -1.58 24.20
C GLU A 358 -13.78 -0.16 23.66
N LYS A 359 -15.05 0.23 23.54
CA LYS A 359 -15.39 1.61 23.17
C LYS A 359 -15.37 2.47 24.43
N SER A 360 -14.54 3.51 24.41
CA SER A 360 -14.37 4.45 25.53
C SER A 360 -14.62 5.87 25.05
N GLY A 361 -15.76 6.43 25.46
CA GLY A 361 -16.25 7.72 24.96
C GLY A 361 -16.49 7.69 23.44
N GLU A 362 -15.79 8.57 22.72
CA GLU A 362 -15.84 8.68 21.26
C GLU A 362 -14.81 7.78 20.54
N GLY A 363 -13.90 7.14 21.28
CA GLY A 363 -12.83 6.33 20.73
C GLY A 363 -12.87 4.86 21.15
N TYR A 364 -11.82 4.14 20.78
CA TYR A 364 -11.56 2.74 21.13
C TYR A 364 -10.21 2.64 21.83
N GLU A 365 -10.14 1.76 22.82
CA GLU A 365 -8.93 1.47 23.60
C GLU A 365 -8.86 -0.02 23.93
N PHE A 366 -7.69 -0.52 24.33
CA PHE A 366 -7.60 -1.86 24.91
C PHE A 366 -8.18 -1.86 26.31
N GLN A 367 -8.82 -2.97 26.68
CA GLN A 367 -9.30 -3.17 28.05
C GLN A 367 -8.13 -3.06 29.04
N SER A 368 -8.36 -2.37 30.17
CA SER A 368 -7.30 -2.05 31.15
C SER A 368 -6.41 -3.23 31.59
N GLY A 369 -6.97 -4.44 31.73
CA GLY A 369 -6.23 -5.65 32.13
C GLY A 369 -5.27 -6.20 31.05
N VAL A 370 -5.38 -5.73 29.82
CA VAL A 370 -4.56 -6.16 28.67
C VAL A 370 -3.21 -5.47 28.69
N ILE A 371 -3.18 -4.16 28.98
CA ILE A 371 -1.96 -3.34 28.93
C ILE A 371 -1.09 -3.61 30.17
N SER A 372 -1.68 -3.83 31.34
CA SER A 372 -0.96 -4.10 32.59
C SER A 372 0.03 -5.26 32.46
N THR A 373 1.30 -4.98 32.80
CA THR A 373 2.36 -5.97 32.90
C THR A 373 2.22 -6.74 34.21
N ASN A 374 2.00 -8.05 34.13
CA ASN A 374 2.29 -8.97 35.23
C ASN A 374 3.74 -9.43 35.13
#